data_AF-A0A2D5UZE7-F1
#
_entry.id   AF-A0A2D5UZE7-F1
#
_cell.length_a   1.000
_cell.length_b   1.000
_cell.length_c   1.000
_cell.angle_alpha   90.00
_cell.angle_beta   90.00
_cell.angle_gamma   90.00
#
_symmetry.space_group_name_H-M   'P 1'
#
loop_
_entity.id
_entity.type
_entity.pdbx_description
1 polymer ?
#
loop_
_entity_poly.entity_id
_entity_poly.type
_entity_poly.pdbx_seq_one_letter_code
_entity_poly.pdbx_strand_id
1 'polypeptide(L)' 'MGDIYFEGKQIVIKVHAIKRARQRNIAFPDHVFTVLKTGKVYRFGKQGIKFISRSKRGSIICVGEDLGQVIIIKTIERGN' A
#
# COMPACT_ATOMS: atom_id res chain seq x y z
N MET A 1 8.46 -9.01 12.10
CA MET A 1 7.80 -8.45 10.90
C MET A 1 8.71 -7.32 10.44
N GLY A 2 9.43 -7.51 9.34
CA GLY A 2 10.53 -6.60 8.96
C GLY A 2 10.01 -5.23 8.53
N ASP A 3 10.83 -4.21 8.75
CA ASP A 3 10.58 -2.86 8.25
C ASP A 3 10.56 -2.88 6.71
N ILE A 4 9.57 -2.21 6.12
CA ILE A 4 9.44 -2.07 4.68
C ILE A 4 9.94 -0.69 4.30
N TYR A 5 10.74 -0.61 3.25
CA TYR A 5 11.25 0.66 2.75
C TYR A 5 10.88 0.84 1.28
N PHE A 6 10.63 2.09 0.90
CA PHE A 6 10.48 2.51 -0.49
C PHE A 6 11.30 3.78 -0.71
N GLU A 7 12.21 3.77 -1.69
CA GLU A 7 13.13 4.89 -1.97
C GLU A 7 13.89 5.39 -0.71
N GLY A 8 14.29 4.47 0.17
CA GLY A 8 14.99 4.80 1.43
C GLY A 8 14.08 5.33 2.55
N LYS A 9 12.78 5.47 2.31
CA LYS A 9 11.79 5.91 3.30
C LYS A 9 11.09 4.72 3.95
N GLN A 10 10.87 4.77 5.25
CA GLN A 10 10.13 3.71 5.95
C GLN A 10 8.66 3.76 5.56
N ILE A 11 8.06 2.60 5.29
CA ILE A 11 6.62 2.47 5.07
C ILE A 11 5.96 2.00 6.36
N VAL A 12 5.03 2.81 6.87
CA VAL A 12 4.24 2.51 8.06
C VAL A 12 2.80 2.23 7.63
N ILE A 13 2.32 1.02 7.89
CA ILE A 13 0.95 0.62 7.61
C ILE A 13 0.09 0.85 8.86
N LYS A 14 -0.89 1.75 8.79
CA LYS A 14 -1.79 1.99 9.93
C LYS A 14 -2.68 0.78 10.19
N VAL A 15 -3.00 0.53 11.46
CA VAL A 15 -3.92 -0.56 11.88
C VAL A 15 -5.26 -0.49 11.15
N HIS A 16 -5.78 0.71 10.87
CA HIS A 16 -7.00 0.90 10.09
C HIS A 16 -6.89 0.29 8.67
N ALA A 17 -5.74 0.47 8.01
CA ALA A 17 -5.50 -0.08 6.68
C ALA A 17 -5.49 -1.62 6.70
N ILE A 18 -4.93 -2.22 7.76
CA ILE A 18 -4.93 -3.68 7.96
C ILE A 18 -6.36 -4.20 8.11
N LYS A 19 -7.19 -3.53 8.92
CA LYS A 19 -8.61 -3.88 9.08
C LYS A 19 -9.35 -3.79 7.73
N ARG A 20 -9.10 -2.74 6.95
CA ARG A 20 -9.69 -2.57 5.60
C ARG A 20 -9.27 -3.66 4.62
N ALA A 21 -7.99 -4.05 4.62
CA ALA A 21 -7.49 -5.14 3.78
C ALA A 21 -8.22 -6.46 4.09
N ARG A 22 -8.35 -6.80 5.39
CA ARG A 22 -9.08 -8.00 5.83
C ARG A 22 -10.55 -7.96 5.42
N GLN A 23 -11.24 -6.84 5.61
CA GLN A 23 -12.64 -6.66 5.19
C GLN A 23 -12.82 -6.84 3.67
N ARG A 24 -11.79 -6.56 2.86
CA ARG A 24 -11.82 -6.67 1.40
C ARG A 24 -11.25 -7.99 0.88
N ASN A 25 -11.06 -8.99 1.75
CA ASN A 25 -10.48 -10.29 1.42
C ASN A 25 -9.11 -10.19 0.73
N ILE A 26 -8.28 -9.22 1.18
CA ILE A 26 -6.90 -9.07 0.73
C ILE A 26 -6.00 -9.77 1.77
N ALA A 27 -5.21 -10.74 1.32
CA ALA A 27 -4.27 -11.46 2.18
C ALA A 27 -3.21 -10.50 2.73
N PHE A 28 -3.19 -10.34 4.06
CA PHE A 28 -2.22 -9.53 4.78
C PHE A 28 -1.38 -10.45 5.68
N PRO A 29 -0.04 -10.37 5.64
CA PRO A 29 0.77 -9.34 4.97
C PRO A 29 1.13 -9.60 3.49
N ASP A 30 0.97 -10.83 3.00
CA ASP A 30 1.63 -11.29 1.77
C ASP A 30 1.36 -10.45 0.52
N HIS A 31 0.07 -10.25 0.18
CA HIS A 31 -0.28 -9.52 -1.03
C HIS A 31 0.05 -8.03 -0.91
N VAL A 32 -0.10 -7.47 0.28
CA VAL A 32 0.18 -6.05 0.54
C VAL A 32 1.68 -5.78 0.41
N PHE A 33 2.52 -6.67 0.94
CA PHE A 33 3.97 -6.53 0.84
C PHE A 33 4.43 -6.68 -0.62
N THR A 34 3.83 -7.61 -1.35
CA THR A 34 4.06 -7.75 -2.79
C THR A 34 3.73 -6.45 -3.52
N VAL A 35 2.57 -5.85 -3.23
CA VAL A 35 2.14 -4.58 -3.86
C VAL A 35 3.09 -3.43 -3.52
N LEU A 36 3.55 -3.32 -2.27
CA LEU A 36 4.49 -2.27 -1.86
C LEU A 36 5.87 -2.45 -2.49
N LYS A 37 6.29 -3.69 -2.77
CA LYS A 37 7.60 -3.99 -3.35
C LYS A 37 7.64 -3.91 -4.88
N THR A 38 6.60 -4.41 -5.56
CA THR A 38 6.59 -4.57 -7.03
C THR A 38 5.49 -3.78 -7.73
N GLY A 39 4.56 -3.19 -6.96
CA GLY A 39 3.45 -2.44 -7.53
C GLY A 39 3.93 -1.17 -8.23
N LYS A 40 3.19 -0.77 -9.27
CA LYS A 40 3.42 0.50 -9.95
C LYS A 40 3.05 1.65 -9.01
N VAL A 41 3.95 2.60 -8.88
CA VAL A 41 3.79 3.74 -7.97
C VAL A 41 3.21 4.93 -8.72
N TYR A 42 2.21 5.57 -8.12
CA TYR A 42 1.56 6.76 -8.62
C TYR A 42 1.53 7.82 -7.52
N ARG A 43 2.14 8.97 -7.79
CA ARG A 43 2.05 10.14 -6.92
C ARG A 43 0.87 11.01 -7.37
N PHE A 44 0.10 11.54 -6.42
CA PHE A 44 -1.07 12.37 -6.70
C PHE A 44 -1.27 13.42 -5.60
N GLY A 45 -1.77 14.61 -5.96
CA GLY A 45 -1.87 15.73 -5.02
C GLY A 45 -0.51 16.18 -4.49
N LYS A 46 -0.50 16.89 -3.35
CA LYS A 46 0.75 17.38 -2.73
C LYS A 46 1.59 16.28 -2.08
N GLN A 47 0.95 15.29 -1.45
CA GLN A 47 1.62 14.25 -0.66
C GLN A 47 1.05 12.85 -0.90
N GLY A 48 0.09 12.67 -1.80
CA GLY A 48 -0.56 11.38 -2.02
C GLY A 48 0.34 10.41 -2.79
N ILE A 49 0.36 9.15 -2.35
CA ILE A 49 1.04 8.06 -3.03
C ILE A 49 0.13 6.83 -3.11
N LYS A 50 0.13 6.15 -4.26
CA LYS A 50 -0.57 4.88 -4.48
C LYS A 50 0.40 3.84 -5.01
N PHE A 51 0.33 2.64 -4.45
CA PHE A 51 0.98 1.45 -4.97
C PHE A 51 -0.10 0.56 -5.58
N ILE A 52 0.02 0.26 -6.87
CA ILE A 52 -0.98 -0.49 -7.62
C ILE A 52 -0.33 -1.75 -8.17
N SER A 53 -0.82 -2.91 -7.76
CA SER A 53 -0.49 -4.18 -8.41
C SER A 53 -1.72 -4.75 -9.10
N ARG A 54 -1.58 -5.11 -10.38
CA ARG A 54 -2.64 -5.76 -11.15
C ARG A 54 -2.43 -7.27 -11.09
N SER A 55 -3.50 -8.01 -10.85
CA SER A 55 -3.54 -9.46 -10.91
C SER A 55 -4.66 -9.91 -11.85
N LYS A 56 -4.66 -11.19 -12.24
CA LYS A 56 -5.74 -11.78 -13.05
C LYS A 56 -7.13 -11.69 -12.40
N ARG A 57 -7.21 -11.49 -11.08
CA ARG A 57 -8.46 -11.45 -10.28
C ARG A 57 -8.82 -10.04 -9.78
N GLY A 58 -8.28 -9.01 -10.43
CA GLY A 58 -8.45 -7.60 -10.08
C GLY A 58 -7.14 -6.95 -9.63
N SER A 59 -7.21 -5.69 -9.21
CA SER A 59 -6.06 -4.92 -8.76
C SER A 59 -6.08 -4.70 -7.24
N ILE A 60 -4.90 -4.60 -6.63
CA ILE A 60 -4.74 -4.21 -5.24
C ILE A 60 -4.07 -2.84 -5.22
N ILE A 61 -4.69 -1.91 -4.49
CA ILE A 61 -4.28 -0.51 -4.44
C ILE A 61 -4.00 -0.16 -2.98
N CYS A 62 -2.74 0.10 -2.63
CA CYS A 62 -2.38 0.65 -1.33
C CYS A 62 -2.29 2.17 -1.46
N VAL A 63 -3.10 2.91 -0.71
CA VAL A 63 -3.14 4.37 -0.74
C VAL A 63 -2.56 4.92 0.56
N GLY A 64 -1.64 5.85 0.43
CA GLY A 64 -0.98 6.49 1.54
C GLY A 64 -0.56 7.92 1.25
N GLU A 65 0.23 8.45 2.16
CA GLU A 65 0.85 9.76 2.06
C GLU A 65 2.36 9.66 2.26
N ASP A 66 3.11 10.41 1.45
CA ASP A 66 4.55 10.63 1.60
C ASP A 66 4.78 11.89 2.42
N LEU A 67 5.27 11.72 3.65
CA LEU A 67 5.59 12.81 4.58
C LEU A 67 7.09 13.16 4.56
N GLY A 68 7.79 12.84 3.48
CA GLY A 68 9.21 13.14 3.31
C GLY A 68 10.10 12.00 3.80
N GLN A 69 10.10 11.71 5.11
CA GLN A 69 10.94 10.65 5.69
C GLN A 69 10.21 9.30 5.81
N VAL A 70 8.89 9.33 5.85
CA VAL A 70 8.03 8.16 6.07
C VAL A 70 6.85 8.17 5.11
N ILE A 71 6.46 7.00 4.65
CA ILE A 71 5.26 6.78 3.86
C ILE A 71 4.21 6.09 4.73
N ILE A 72 3.05 6.72 4.90
CA ILE A 72 1.97 6.20 5.74
C ILE A 72 0.88 5.61 4.85
N ILE A 73 0.68 4.30 4.88
CA ILE A 73 -0.45 3.66 4.21
C ILE A 73 -1.71 3.83 5.07
N LYS A 74 -2.69 4.56 4.53
CA LYS A 74 -3.97 4.89 5.20
C LYS A 74 -5.06 3.88 4.89
N THR A 75 -5.11 3.37 3.67
CA THR A 75 -6.16 2.45 3.22
C THR A 75 -5.64 1.50 2.14
N ILE A 76 -6.26 0.34 2.04
CA ILE A 76 -5.91 -0.71 1.06
C ILE A 76 -7.20 -1.13 0.38
N GLU A 77 -7.25 -0.99 -0.94
CA GLU A 77 -8.45 -1.18 -1.76
C GLU A 77 -8.24 -2.29 -2.79
N ARG A 78 -9.36 -2.81 -3.29
CA ARG A 78 -9.39 -3.73 -4.42
C ARG A 78 -9.99 -2.97 -5.60
N GLY A 79 -9.22 -2.81 -6.67
CA GLY A 79 -9.75 -2.31 -7.93
C GLY A 79 -10.31 -3.45 -8.77
N ASN A 80 -11.29 -3.12 -9.61
CA ASN A 80 -11.80 -4.02 -10.65
C ASN A 80 -10.75 -4.29 -11.73
#